data_AF-A0A1J4K351-F1
#
_entry.id   AF-A0A1J4K351-F1
#
_cell.length_a   1.000
_cell.length_b   1.000
_cell.length_c   1.000
_cell.angle_alpha   90.00
_cell.angle_beta   90.00
_cell.angle_gamma   90.00
#
_symmetry.space_group_name_H-M   'P 1'
#
loop_
_entity.id
_entity.type
_entity.pdbx_description
1 polymer ?
#
loop_
_entity_poly.entity_id
_entity_poly.type
_entity_poly.pdbx_seq_one_letter_code
_entity_poly.pdbx_strand_id
1 'polypeptide(L)'
;MSDDLITIKFNDSLVNVARSDASRIGKVFQDKTKNNFEIQIPDIPEDLNLVVLFTPKINVNEENLIDYKIIAEKLENPKLVKIIEDAENFIGQFGKSPELKELKKLEKMLLQLSEETFHQSLDLSETFLKNMSQELFLQALYRISLFLKKNNNRAITNLLKSLDQKNPGILKKFINLIIRNYSTSIRKADFTNSCCHSPNCEIYSFLHHLFEEKLITSSDFSPLIKFHPILYDHVHVSKIIRKNLAENDINLHKQYCELGYILNTELIALRNDDVDAFQSIVNNNPKFDINKKHEGGIYERISLLNSKEFTYIQYSAYFSAIKCFKYIINNFQYIDKSDIMVYAIAGGNPEIVHLCKDFGCETTGTLIKSINYHSHELVNWIIENQYDKIPPNSINECIESSNFISLKNILQYNCGFDIEIDYKNETFGFIPQNMIGLNNILTSAIENQNELLVKLIINVKKYDKKNNISVLKIILIQFFPSY
;
A
#
# COMPACT_ATOMS: atom_id res chain seq x y z
N MET A 1 37.11 -29.99 -25.29
CA MET A 1 36.47 -29.13 -24.28
C MET A 1 36.14 -27.87 -25.04
N SER A 2 34.87 -27.71 -25.43
CA SER A 2 34.40 -26.48 -26.05
C SER A 2 34.35 -25.44 -24.93
N ASP A 3 35.17 -24.41 -25.04
CA ASP A 3 35.07 -23.25 -24.15
C ASP A 3 33.75 -22.55 -24.53
N ASP A 4 32.75 -22.63 -23.64
CA ASP A 4 31.48 -21.94 -23.78
C ASP A 4 31.74 -20.43 -23.56
N LEU A 5 32.18 -19.77 -24.64
CA LEU A 5 32.52 -18.36 -24.69
C LEU A 5 31.33 -17.56 -25.23
N ILE A 6 30.69 -16.77 -24.36
CA ILE A 6 29.67 -15.81 -24.79
C ILE A 6 30.36 -14.61 -25.45
N THR A 7 30.01 -14.35 -26.71
CA THR A 7 30.51 -13.19 -27.47
C THR A 7 29.44 -12.11 -27.49
N ILE A 8 29.70 -10.99 -26.80
CA ILE A 8 28.78 -9.85 -26.75
C ILE A 8 29.09 -8.90 -27.91
N LYS A 9 28.11 -8.60 -28.77
CA LYS A 9 28.21 -7.58 -29.82
C LYS A 9 27.48 -6.32 -29.39
N PHE A 10 28.17 -5.19 -29.40
CA PHE A 10 27.60 -3.89 -29.09
C PHE A 10 26.93 -3.25 -30.31
N ASN A 11 25.88 -2.45 -30.09
CA ASN A 11 25.36 -1.55 -31.12
C ASN A 11 26.17 -0.23 -31.15
N ASP A 12 26.09 0.51 -32.25
CA ASP A 12 26.89 1.72 -32.48
C ASP A 12 26.75 2.80 -31.38
N SER A 13 25.62 2.85 -30.66
CA SER A 13 25.38 3.81 -29.58
C SER A 13 26.15 3.46 -28.30
N LEU A 14 26.21 2.18 -27.94
CA LEU A 14 26.98 1.67 -26.80
C LEU A 14 28.49 1.68 -27.09
N VAL A 15 28.89 1.48 -28.35
CA VAL A 15 30.28 1.54 -28.80
C VAL A 15 30.90 2.93 -28.56
N ASN A 16 30.12 4.01 -28.71
CA ASN A 16 30.61 5.37 -28.50
C ASN A 16 30.82 5.70 -27.02
N VAL A 17 29.96 5.19 -26.12
CA VAL A 17 30.15 5.28 -24.65
C VAL A 17 31.35 4.43 -24.23
N ALA A 18 31.41 3.18 -24.69
CA ALA A 18 32.54 2.29 -24.44
C ALA A 18 33.88 2.86 -24.98
N ARG A 19 33.89 3.61 -26.09
CA ARG A 19 35.09 4.24 -26.65
C ARG A 19 35.65 5.39 -25.83
N SER A 20 34.83 6.21 -25.18
CA SER A 20 35.35 7.23 -24.25
C SER A 20 36.00 6.58 -23.02
N ASP A 21 35.49 5.41 -22.62
CA ASP A 21 35.79 4.77 -21.34
C ASP A 21 36.81 3.63 -21.43
N ALA A 22 37.01 3.04 -22.62
CA ALA A 22 38.02 1.99 -22.90
C ALA A 22 39.47 2.46 -22.70
N SER A 23 39.71 3.77 -22.59
CA SER A 23 41.02 4.30 -22.17
C SER A 23 41.31 4.08 -20.68
N ARG A 24 40.29 3.78 -19.85
CA ARG A 24 40.34 3.71 -18.38
C ARG A 24 40.15 2.30 -17.81
N ILE A 25 39.41 1.40 -18.48
CA ILE A 25 39.14 0.02 -18.03
C ILE A 25 40.28 -0.94 -18.45
N GLY A 26 41.49 -0.68 -17.97
CA GLY A 26 42.69 -1.45 -18.32
C GLY A 26 42.48 -2.98 -18.33
N LYS A 27 43.03 -3.62 -19.39
CA LYS A 27 43.07 -5.06 -19.75
C LYS A 27 41.86 -5.68 -20.48
N VAL A 28 40.64 -5.16 -20.36
CA VAL A 28 39.45 -5.80 -20.99
C VAL A 28 39.25 -5.35 -22.45
N PHE A 29 39.66 -4.13 -22.80
CA PHE A 29 39.49 -3.56 -24.14
C PHE A 29 40.87 -3.35 -24.82
N GLN A 30 41.44 -4.41 -25.40
CA GLN A 30 42.81 -4.37 -25.94
C GLN A 30 42.93 -3.72 -27.32
N ASP A 31 41.83 -3.47 -28.04
CA ASP A 31 41.88 -2.96 -29.41
C ASP A 31 40.93 -1.79 -29.64
N LYS A 32 41.50 -0.57 -29.74
CA LYS A 32 40.75 0.68 -29.94
C LYS A 32 40.23 0.88 -31.38
N THR A 33 40.57 -0.01 -32.30
CA THR A 33 40.32 0.19 -33.75
C THR A 33 39.07 -0.51 -34.28
N LYS A 34 38.42 -1.38 -33.50
CA LYS A 34 37.23 -2.11 -33.93
C LYS A 34 35.94 -1.35 -33.63
N ASN A 35 34.95 -1.47 -34.52
CA ASN A 35 33.57 -0.99 -34.31
C ASN A 35 32.77 -1.91 -33.38
N ASN A 36 33.28 -3.10 -33.07
CA ASN A 36 32.71 -4.04 -32.12
C ASN A 36 33.80 -4.43 -31.12
N PHE A 37 33.50 -4.33 -29.82
CA PHE A 37 34.35 -4.90 -28.77
C PHE A 37 33.81 -6.29 -28.41
N GLU A 38 34.68 -7.28 -28.35
CA GLU A 38 34.34 -8.61 -27.86
C GLU A 38 34.98 -8.77 -26.49
N ILE A 39 34.15 -8.92 -25.46
CA ILE A 39 34.61 -9.34 -24.14
C ILE A 39 34.31 -10.83 -24.06
N GLN A 40 35.36 -11.63 -23.94
CA GLN A 40 35.24 -13.05 -23.65
C GLN A 40 35.23 -13.22 -22.15
N ILE A 41 34.05 -13.56 -21.59
CA ILE A 41 33.95 -13.95 -20.19
C ILE A 41 33.66 -15.45 -20.16
N PRO A 42 34.61 -16.29 -19.73
CA PRO A 42 34.38 -17.73 -19.64
C PRO A 42 33.35 -18.06 -18.55
N ASP A 43 32.46 -19.01 -18.86
CA ASP A 43 31.46 -19.60 -17.96
C ASP A 43 30.36 -18.62 -17.48
N ILE A 44 29.83 -17.76 -18.36
CA ILE A 44 28.61 -16.98 -18.06
C ILE A 44 27.37 -17.78 -18.51
N PRO A 45 26.28 -17.82 -17.73
CA PRO A 45 25.00 -18.38 -18.18
C PRO A 45 24.49 -17.68 -19.46
N GLU A 46 24.05 -18.42 -20.48
CA GLU A 46 23.60 -17.86 -21.77
C GLU A 46 22.46 -16.83 -21.65
N ASP A 47 21.74 -16.85 -20.54
CA ASP A 47 20.62 -15.98 -20.17
C ASP A 47 21.04 -14.68 -19.45
N LEU A 48 22.33 -14.47 -19.15
CA LEU A 48 22.80 -13.26 -18.47
C LEU A 48 22.80 -12.03 -19.41
N ASN A 49 21.90 -11.08 -19.15
CA ASN A 49 21.73 -9.89 -19.98
C ASN A 49 22.82 -8.83 -19.70
N LEU A 50 23.99 -8.97 -20.34
CA LEU A 50 25.20 -8.16 -20.10
C LEU A 50 25.11 -6.67 -20.46
N VAL A 51 23.99 -6.20 -21.02
CA VAL A 51 23.73 -4.77 -21.34
C VAL A 51 23.92 -3.86 -20.12
N VAL A 52 23.74 -4.43 -18.92
CA VAL A 52 23.81 -3.75 -17.63
C VAL A 52 25.20 -3.18 -17.28
N LEU A 53 26.28 -3.73 -17.85
CA LEU A 53 27.65 -3.25 -17.53
C LEU A 53 27.97 -1.85 -18.06
N PHE A 54 27.13 -1.31 -18.95
CA PHE A 54 27.36 -0.03 -19.63
C PHE A 54 26.28 1.01 -19.34
N THR A 55 25.36 0.72 -18.43
CA THR A 55 24.45 1.75 -17.91
C THR A 55 25.15 2.49 -16.77
N PRO A 56 25.12 3.84 -16.74
CA PRO A 56 25.76 4.63 -15.68
C PRO A 56 25.14 4.38 -14.29
N LYS A 57 24.03 3.65 -14.25
CA LYS A 57 23.34 3.20 -13.05
C LYS A 57 23.02 1.72 -13.21
N ILE A 58 23.40 0.96 -12.21
CA ILE A 58 23.08 -0.46 -12.08
C ILE A 58 22.14 -0.57 -10.88
N ASN A 59 21.01 -1.25 -11.01
CA ASN A 59 20.07 -1.49 -9.92
C ASN A 59 20.29 -2.90 -9.35
N VAL A 60 20.77 -3.00 -8.10
CA VAL A 60 21.03 -4.27 -7.40
C VAL A 60 19.89 -4.64 -6.44
N ASN A 61 19.21 -5.74 -6.71
CA ASN A 61 18.10 -6.29 -5.92
C ASN A 61 18.34 -7.78 -5.63
N GLU A 62 17.46 -8.44 -4.85
CA GLU A 62 17.66 -9.86 -4.46
C GLU A 62 17.73 -10.82 -5.67
N GLU A 63 17.04 -10.53 -6.77
CA GLU A 63 16.96 -11.40 -7.95
C GLU A 63 18.25 -11.38 -8.77
N ASN A 64 18.86 -10.21 -8.93
CA ASN A 64 20.05 -10.03 -9.76
C ASN A 64 21.35 -9.92 -8.93
N LEU A 65 21.26 -10.02 -7.60
CA LEU A 65 22.41 -9.92 -6.70
C LEU A 65 23.47 -10.98 -6.99
N ILE A 66 23.05 -12.22 -7.24
CA ILE A 66 23.93 -13.35 -7.55
C ILE A 66 24.67 -13.07 -8.85
N ASP A 67 23.95 -12.61 -9.87
CA ASP A 67 24.51 -12.26 -11.18
C ASP A 67 25.56 -11.17 -11.05
N TYR A 68 25.27 -10.11 -10.30
CA TYR A 68 26.26 -9.05 -10.06
C TYR A 68 27.46 -9.52 -9.27
N LYS A 69 27.28 -10.41 -8.29
CA LYS A 69 28.38 -10.98 -7.52
C LYS A 69 29.34 -11.75 -8.41
N ILE A 70 28.80 -12.61 -9.29
CA ILE A 70 29.58 -13.34 -10.30
C ILE A 70 30.31 -12.36 -11.22
N ILE A 71 29.61 -11.33 -11.72
CA ILE A 71 30.20 -10.28 -12.56
C ILE A 71 31.36 -9.58 -11.82
N ALA A 72 31.17 -9.19 -10.58
CA ALA A 72 32.15 -8.44 -9.81
C ALA A 72 33.40 -9.26 -9.47
N GLU A 73 33.21 -10.54 -9.14
CA GLU A 73 34.28 -11.51 -8.93
C GLU A 73 35.08 -11.74 -10.22
N LYS A 74 34.39 -11.96 -11.36
CA LYS A 74 35.02 -12.17 -12.67
C LYS A 74 35.73 -10.92 -13.21
N LEU A 75 35.24 -9.72 -12.87
CA LEU A 75 35.90 -8.45 -13.19
C LEU A 75 37.10 -8.16 -12.29
N GLU A 76 37.36 -8.98 -11.26
CA GLU A 76 38.43 -8.80 -10.27
C GLU A 76 38.41 -7.38 -9.65
N ASN A 77 37.22 -6.79 -9.47
CA ASN A 77 37.07 -5.43 -8.97
C ASN A 77 36.69 -5.44 -7.48
N PRO A 78 37.65 -5.29 -6.55
CA PRO A 78 37.39 -5.39 -5.12
C PRO A 78 36.45 -4.30 -4.59
N LYS A 79 36.35 -3.14 -5.26
CA LYS A 79 35.39 -2.09 -4.89
C LYS A 79 33.97 -2.52 -5.24
N LEU A 80 33.75 -3.08 -6.43
CA LEU A 80 32.44 -3.55 -6.87
C LEU A 80 31.97 -4.76 -6.05
N VAL A 81 32.87 -5.72 -5.79
CA VAL A 81 32.59 -6.87 -4.90
C VAL A 81 32.12 -6.38 -3.54
N LYS A 82 32.86 -5.45 -2.92
CA LYS A 82 32.48 -4.88 -1.63
C LYS A 82 31.12 -4.18 -1.67
N ILE A 83 30.82 -3.43 -2.74
CA ILE A 83 29.51 -2.75 -2.89
C ILE A 83 28.38 -3.77 -2.94
N ILE A 84 28.56 -4.87 -3.67
CA ILE A 84 27.56 -5.94 -3.78
C ILE A 84 27.42 -6.70 -2.46
N GLU A 85 28.51 -6.95 -1.73
CA GLU A 85 28.47 -7.54 -0.40
C GLU A 85 27.75 -6.63 0.61
N ASP A 86 28.01 -5.32 0.58
CA ASP A 86 27.32 -4.34 1.43
C ASP A 86 25.81 -4.30 1.09
N ALA A 87 25.45 -4.40 -0.20
CA ALA A 87 24.07 -4.52 -0.67
C ALA A 87 23.38 -5.82 -0.22
N GLU A 88 24.06 -6.97 -0.39
CA GLU A 88 23.63 -8.30 0.06
C GLU A 88 23.34 -8.29 1.56
N ASN A 89 24.28 -7.75 2.34
CA ASN A 89 24.15 -7.63 3.79
C ASN A 89 22.96 -6.74 4.17
N PHE A 90 22.78 -5.62 3.48
CA PHE A 90 21.65 -4.72 3.72
C PHE A 90 20.29 -5.39 3.45
N ILE A 91 20.11 -5.97 2.26
CA ILE A 91 18.87 -6.64 1.85
C ILE A 91 18.57 -7.81 2.80
N GLY A 92 19.59 -8.63 3.09
CA GLY A 92 19.48 -9.76 4.00
C GLY A 92 19.10 -9.37 5.43
N GLN A 93 19.63 -8.25 5.96
CA GLN A 93 19.31 -7.76 7.29
C GLN A 93 17.89 -7.19 7.39
N PHE A 94 17.48 -6.41 6.39
CA PHE A 94 16.14 -5.83 6.38
C PHE A 94 15.07 -6.93 6.33
N GLY A 95 15.25 -7.92 5.45
CA GLY A 95 14.32 -9.06 5.31
C GLY A 95 14.23 -9.95 6.56
N LYS A 96 15.29 -10.03 7.37
CA LYS A 96 15.38 -10.86 8.59
C LYS A 96 15.14 -10.08 9.89
N SER A 97 14.82 -8.79 9.81
CA SER A 97 14.62 -7.95 11.00
C SER A 97 13.49 -8.48 11.89
N PRO A 98 13.73 -8.62 13.22
CA PRO A 98 12.67 -8.97 14.16
C PRO A 98 11.59 -7.88 14.23
N GLU A 99 11.96 -6.60 14.10
CA GLU A 99 11.01 -5.48 14.06
C GLU A 99 10.03 -5.60 12.89
N LEU A 100 10.54 -5.83 11.67
CA LEU A 100 9.69 -6.00 10.49
C LEU A 100 8.82 -7.27 10.59
N LYS A 101 9.36 -8.34 11.18
CA LYS A 101 8.60 -9.57 11.43
C LYS A 101 7.40 -9.33 12.36
N GLU A 102 7.60 -8.58 13.44
CA GLU A 102 6.51 -8.21 14.36
C GLU A 102 5.48 -7.28 13.70
N LEU A 103 5.93 -6.28 12.93
CA LEU A 103 5.03 -5.40 12.17
C LEU A 103 4.15 -6.17 11.18
N LYS A 104 4.73 -7.10 10.41
CA LYS A 104 3.97 -7.97 9.49
C LYS A 104 2.98 -8.88 10.24
N LYS A 105 3.35 -9.34 11.43
CA LYS A 105 2.47 -10.17 12.27
C LYS A 105 1.28 -9.35 12.77
N LEU A 106 1.51 -8.10 13.19
CA LEU A 106 0.48 -7.15 13.58
C LEU A 106 -0.49 -6.89 12.43
N GLU A 107 0.05 -6.58 11.24
CA GLU A 107 -0.76 -6.35 10.04
C GLU A 107 -1.67 -7.54 9.72
N LYS A 108 -1.14 -8.76 9.67
CA LYS A 108 -1.94 -9.98 9.41
C LYS A 108 -3.07 -10.15 10.42
N MET A 109 -2.78 -9.94 11.70
CA MET A 109 -3.78 -10.02 12.76
C MET A 109 -4.89 -8.98 12.56
N LEU A 110 -4.53 -7.75 12.20
CA LEU A 110 -5.48 -6.65 12.01
C LEU A 110 -6.34 -6.80 10.74
N LEU A 111 -5.78 -7.36 9.66
CA LEU A 111 -6.51 -7.70 8.43
C LEU A 111 -7.55 -8.81 8.67
N GLN A 112 -7.25 -9.73 9.60
CA GLN A 112 -8.12 -10.84 9.96
C GLN A 112 -9.08 -10.52 11.12
N LEU A 113 -9.02 -9.31 11.70
CA LEU A 113 -9.82 -8.94 12.87
C LEU A 113 -11.32 -9.05 12.56
N SER A 114 -12.01 -9.90 13.33
CA SER A 114 -13.45 -10.13 13.24
C SER A 114 -13.98 -10.66 14.57
N GLU A 115 -15.29 -10.87 14.69
CA GLU A 115 -15.86 -11.53 15.87
C GLU A 115 -15.36 -12.97 16.02
N GLU A 116 -15.10 -13.68 14.92
CA GLU A 116 -14.63 -15.08 14.91
C GLU A 116 -13.18 -15.21 15.38
N THR A 117 -12.34 -14.24 15.02
CA THR A 117 -10.90 -14.22 15.35
C THR A 117 -10.61 -13.46 16.64
N PHE A 118 -11.64 -12.98 17.33
CA PHE A 118 -11.54 -12.05 18.46
C PHE A 118 -10.55 -12.50 19.56
N HIS A 119 -10.69 -13.73 20.07
CA HIS A 119 -9.84 -14.22 21.16
C HIS A 119 -8.36 -14.29 20.76
N GLN A 120 -8.07 -14.79 19.56
CA GLN A 120 -6.72 -14.84 19.03
C GLN A 120 -6.15 -13.43 18.84
N SER A 121 -6.95 -12.49 18.31
CA SER A 121 -6.55 -11.11 18.14
C SER A 121 -6.29 -10.40 19.47
N LEU A 122 -7.06 -10.72 20.52
CA LEU A 122 -6.85 -10.17 21.86
C LEU A 122 -5.50 -10.62 22.46
N ASP A 123 -5.22 -11.92 22.45
CA ASP A 123 -3.96 -12.47 22.99
C ASP A 123 -2.73 -11.92 22.25
N LEU A 124 -2.82 -11.81 20.93
CA LEU A 124 -1.78 -11.21 20.11
C LEU A 124 -1.62 -9.71 20.39
N SER A 125 -2.72 -8.96 20.52
CA SER A 125 -2.69 -7.53 20.85
C SER A 125 -2.02 -7.26 22.19
N GLU A 126 -2.31 -8.07 23.22
CA GLU A 126 -1.63 -7.97 24.52
C GLU A 126 -0.13 -8.26 24.42
N THR A 127 0.27 -9.18 23.55
CA THR A 127 1.68 -9.46 23.29
C THR A 127 2.35 -8.28 22.56
N PHE A 128 1.67 -7.69 21.57
CA PHE A 128 2.19 -6.53 20.85
C PHE A 128 2.37 -5.32 21.77
N LEU A 129 1.39 -5.01 22.62
CA LEU A 129 1.47 -3.89 23.56
C LEU A 129 2.58 -4.01 24.61
N LYS A 130 3.18 -5.19 24.79
CA LYS A 130 4.40 -5.37 25.62
C LYS A 130 5.68 -5.05 24.85
N ASN A 131 5.65 -5.16 23.53
CA ASN A 131 6.82 -5.11 22.65
C ASN A 131 6.86 -3.85 21.75
N MET A 132 5.77 -3.09 21.67
CA MET A 132 5.67 -1.84 20.91
C MET A 132 4.77 -0.82 21.62
N SER A 133 4.90 0.45 21.25
CA SER A 133 4.07 1.53 21.78
C SER A 133 2.60 1.37 21.46
N GLN A 134 1.78 1.88 22.37
CA GLN A 134 0.33 2.00 22.19
C GLN A 134 0.01 2.83 20.95
N GLU A 135 0.75 3.90 20.71
CA GLU A 135 0.55 4.81 19.60
C GLU A 135 0.71 4.11 18.24
N LEU A 136 1.78 3.33 18.04
CA LEU A 136 1.97 2.51 16.83
C LEU A 136 0.83 1.50 16.65
N PHE A 137 0.48 0.77 17.71
CA PHE A 137 -0.60 -0.21 17.67
C PHE A 137 -1.94 0.43 17.26
N LEU A 138 -2.29 1.57 17.88
CA LEU A 138 -3.54 2.29 17.59
C LEU A 138 -3.56 2.90 16.18
N GLN A 139 -2.41 3.38 15.67
CA GLN A 139 -2.29 3.86 14.29
C GLN A 139 -2.50 2.73 13.28
N ALA A 140 -1.89 1.57 13.52
CA ALA A 140 -2.08 0.39 12.67
C ALA A 140 -3.53 -0.09 12.70
N LEU A 141 -4.15 -0.19 13.89
CA LEU A 141 -5.57 -0.53 14.05
C LEU A 141 -6.48 0.43 13.29
N TYR A 142 -6.18 1.74 13.35
CA TYR A 142 -6.91 2.77 12.62
C TYR A 142 -6.75 2.64 11.10
N ARG A 143 -5.54 2.43 10.59
CA ARG A 143 -5.27 2.39 9.13
C ARG A 143 -5.72 1.11 8.47
N ILE A 144 -5.63 -0.01 9.18
CA ILE A 144 -5.91 -1.32 8.62
C ILE A 144 -7.37 -1.69 8.86
N SER A 145 -7.76 -1.90 10.13
CA SER A 145 -9.03 -2.56 10.44
C SER A 145 -10.25 -1.69 10.15
N LEU A 146 -10.13 -0.37 10.24
CA LEU A 146 -11.24 0.55 9.96
C LEU A 146 -11.59 0.60 8.46
N PHE A 147 -10.58 0.47 7.60
CA PHE A 147 -10.70 0.61 6.14
C PHE A 147 -10.90 -0.72 5.41
N LEU A 148 -11.04 -1.82 6.14
CA LEU A 148 -11.44 -3.11 5.56
C LEU A 148 -12.82 -3.01 4.90
N LYS A 149 -13.09 -3.84 3.89
CA LYS A 149 -14.40 -3.91 3.22
C LYS A 149 -15.54 -4.32 4.13
N LYS A 150 -15.28 -5.32 4.98
CA LYS A 150 -16.21 -5.80 6.00
C LYS A 150 -16.30 -4.76 7.13
N ASN A 151 -17.51 -4.44 7.55
CA ASN A 151 -17.70 -3.58 8.69
C ASN A 151 -17.30 -4.33 9.98
N ASN A 152 -16.14 -3.99 10.54
CA ASN A 152 -15.59 -4.61 11.73
C ASN A 152 -15.67 -3.71 12.97
N ASN A 153 -16.52 -2.67 12.94
CA ASN A 153 -16.62 -1.68 14.02
C ASN A 153 -16.82 -2.34 15.40
N ARG A 154 -17.72 -3.33 15.49
CA ARG A 154 -17.99 -4.06 16.74
C ARG A 154 -16.79 -4.88 17.23
N ALA A 155 -16.09 -5.56 16.34
CA ALA A 155 -14.89 -6.33 16.68
C ALA A 155 -13.77 -5.41 17.20
N ILE A 156 -13.55 -4.26 16.55
CA ILE A 156 -12.59 -3.23 16.97
C ILE A 156 -12.95 -2.69 18.36
N THR A 157 -14.21 -2.29 18.58
CA THR A 157 -14.68 -1.75 19.86
C THR A 157 -14.55 -2.77 20.98
N ASN A 158 -14.94 -4.03 20.75
CA ASN A 158 -14.81 -5.09 21.74
C ASN A 158 -13.34 -5.36 22.09
N LEU A 159 -12.45 -5.38 21.08
CA LEU A 159 -11.02 -5.56 21.29
C LEU A 159 -10.47 -4.46 22.19
N LEU A 160 -10.79 -3.20 21.88
CA LEU A 160 -10.33 -2.05 22.67
C LEU A 160 -10.91 -2.05 24.08
N LYS A 161 -12.20 -2.39 24.27
CA LYS A 161 -12.81 -2.52 25.61
C LYS A 161 -12.09 -3.59 26.46
N SER A 162 -11.77 -4.74 25.87
CA SER A 162 -11.03 -5.81 26.56
C SER A 162 -9.59 -5.40 26.87
N LEU A 163 -8.91 -4.73 25.95
CA LEU A 163 -7.55 -4.23 26.17
C LEU A 163 -7.52 -3.13 27.24
N ASP A 164 -8.55 -2.29 27.34
CA ASP A 164 -8.65 -1.20 28.32
C ASP A 164 -8.70 -1.70 29.77
N GLN A 165 -9.20 -2.92 30.00
CA GLN A 165 -9.18 -3.55 31.34
C GLN A 165 -7.75 -3.80 31.84
N LYS A 166 -6.81 -4.09 30.92
CA LYS A 166 -5.39 -4.36 31.24
C LYS A 166 -4.49 -3.15 31.00
N ASN A 167 -4.88 -2.26 30.09
CA ASN A 167 -4.16 -1.05 29.72
C ASN A 167 -5.12 0.16 29.78
N PRO A 168 -5.44 0.68 30.99
CA PRO A 168 -6.43 1.72 31.15
C PRO A 168 -6.15 2.97 30.30
N GLY A 169 -7.15 3.41 29.56
CA GLY A 169 -7.10 4.60 28.71
C GLY A 169 -6.78 4.33 27.24
N ILE A 170 -6.45 3.09 26.86
CA ILE A 170 -6.20 2.73 25.46
C ILE A 170 -7.44 2.97 24.57
N LEU A 171 -8.64 2.65 25.07
CA LEU A 171 -9.88 2.90 24.35
C LEU A 171 -10.09 4.41 24.14
N LYS A 172 -9.89 5.20 25.19
CA LYS A 172 -10.01 6.67 25.13
C LYS A 172 -8.99 7.28 24.17
N LYS A 173 -7.74 6.80 24.16
CA LYS A 173 -6.71 7.22 23.21
C LYS A 173 -7.14 6.95 21.77
N PHE A 174 -7.70 5.77 21.48
CA PHE A 174 -8.19 5.44 20.14
C PHE A 174 -9.38 6.31 19.73
N ILE A 175 -10.37 6.51 20.61
CA ILE A 175 -11.49 7.41 20.35
C ILE A 175 -11.00 8.82 20.01
N ASN A 176 -10.04 9.35 20.78
CA ASN A 176 -9.44 10.65 20.50
C ASN A 176 -8.72 10.69 19.14
N LEU A 177 -8.06 9.60 18.74
CA LEU A 177 -7.46 9.47 17.41
C LEU A 177 -8.52 9.58 16.31
N ILE A 178 -9.66 8.87 16.44
CA ILE A 178 -10.78 8.94 15.50
C ILE A 178 -11.36 10.36 15.44
N ILE A 179 -11.69 10.97 16.58
CA ILE A 179 -12.26 12.33 16.64
C ILE A 179 -11.32 13.36 16.01
N ARG A 180 -10.01 13.24 16.25
CA ARG A 180 -9.00 14.12 15.65
C ARG A 180 -8.97 13.97 14.13
N ASN A 181 -8.96 12.74 13.61
CA ASN A 181 -8.95 12.48 12.18
C ASN A 181 -10.26 12.93 11.49
N TYR A 182 -11.40 12.75 12.16
CA TYR A 182 -12.70 13.27 11.74
C TYR A 182 -12.68 14.80 11.63
N SER A 183 -12.21 15.48 12.68
CA SER A 183 -12.13 16.94 12.73
C SER A 183 -11.24 17.51 11.61
N THR A 184 -10.12 16.86 11.34
CA THR A 184 -9.23 17.23 10.23
C THR A 184 -9.90 17.01 8.88
N SER A 185 -10.64 15.91 8.71
CA SER A 185 -11.34 15.59 7.46
C SER A 185 -12.43 16.62 7.15
N ILE A 186 -13.23 17.01 8.16
CA ILE A 186 -14.29 18.01 8.00
C ILE A 186 -13.77 19.39 7.67
N ARG A 187 -12.64 19.81 8.25
CA ARG A 187 -12.05 21.12 7.94
C ARG A 187 -11.60 21.23 6.48
N LYS A 188 -11.24 20.09 5.86
CA LYS A 188 -10.84 20.03 4.45
C LYS A 188 -12.03 19.87 3.50
N ALA A 189 -13.16 19.37 3.98
CA ALA A 189 -14.34 19.10 3.15
C ALA A 189 -15.25 20.33 3.06
N ASP A 190 -15.46 20.82 1.83
CA ASP A 190 -16.50 21.81 1.53
C ASP A 190 -17.87 21.10 1.46
N PHE A 191 -18.57 21.02 2.60
CA PHE A 191 -19.94 20.48 2.68
C PHE A 191 -21.01 21.35 1.99
N THR A 192 -20.61 22.32 1.17
CA THR A 192 -21.51 23.34 0.64
C THR A 192 -22.16 22.94 -0.69
N ASN A 193 -21.63 21.98 -1.47
CA ASN A 193 -22.16 21.68 -2.81
C ASN A 193 -22.39 20.21 -3.20
N SER A 194 -21.95 19.19 -2.45
CA SER A 194 -22.55 17.85 -2.50
C SER A 194 -22.13 17.03 -1.28
N CYS A 195 -23.08 16.43 -0.57
CA CYS A 195 -22.80 15.68 0.67
C CYS A 195 -22.23 14.26 0.41
N CYS A 196 -22.03 13.86 -0.84
CA CYS A 196 -21.63 12.50 -1.22
C CYS A 196 -20.11 12.30 -1.33
N HIS A 197 -19.32 13.33 -1.63
CA HIS A 197 -17.89 13.19 -1.98
C HIS A 197 -16.94 13.27 -0.78
N SER A 198 -17.20 12.52 0.28
CA SER A 198 -16.42 12.67 1.51
C SER A 198 -15.26 11.66 1.64
N PRO A 199 -14.01 12.13 1.75
CA PRO A 199 -12.92 11.25 2.12
C PRO A 199 -13.15 10.73 3.56
N ASN A 200 -12.89 9.44 3.79
CA ASN A 200 -12.97 8.77 5.10
C ASN A 200 -14.38 8.43 5.59
N CYS A 201 -15.24 7.90 4.72
CA CYS A 201 -16.59 7.43 5.06
C CYS A 201 -16.59 6.34 6.16
N GLU A 202 -15.51 5.57 6.24
CA GLU A 202 -15.27 4.56 7.26
C GLU A 202 -15.20 5.17 8.67
N ILE A 203 -14.61 6.36 8.81
CA ILE A 203 -14.57 7.11 10.08
C ILE A 203 -15.98 7.49 10.52
N TYR A 204 -16.84 7.90 9.58
CA TYR A 204 -18.19 8.34 9.93
C TYR A 204 -19.07 7.20 10.39
N SER A 205 -18.98 6.05 9.71
CA SER A 205 -19.64 4.82 10.14
C SER A 205 -19.15 4.37 11.52
N PHE A 206 -17.84 4.46 11.80
CA PHE A 206 -17.31 4.09 13.11
C PHE A 206 -17.70 5.08 14.21
N LEU A 207 -17.74 6.38 13.93
CA LEU A 207 -18.27 7.37 14.87
C LEU A 207 -19.75 7.10 15.20
N HIS A 208 -20.58 6.77 14.20
CA HIS A 208 -21.97 6.39 14.43
C HIS A 208 -22.06 5.20 15.39
N HIS A 209 -21.24 4.17 15.15
CA HIS A 209 -21.13 3.02 16.05
C HIS A 209 -20.71 3.42 17.48
N LEU A 210 -19.72 4.31 17.64
CA LEU A 210 -19.30 4.78 18.97
C LEU A 210 -20.40 5.56 19.71
N PHE A 211 -21.24 6.32 18.99
CA PHE A 211 -22.40 6.98 19.57
C PHE A 211 -23.46 5.98 20.02
N GLU A 212 -23.80 4.97 19.20
CA GLU A 212 -24.74 3.90 19.57
C GLU A 212 -24.26 3.12 20.81
N GLU A 213 -22.95 2.86 20.89
CA GLU A 213 -22.30 2.23 22.05
C GLU A 213 -22.18 3.16 23.28
N LYS A 214 -22.61 4.42 23.17
CA LYS A 214 -22.52 5.46 24.22
C LYS A 214 -21.10 5.70 24.72
N LEU A 215 -20.11 5.49 23.84
CA LEU A 215 -18.70 5.73 24.14
C LEU A 215 -18.30 7.18 23.88
N ILE A 216 -19.10 7.90 23.10
CA ILE A 216 -18.93 9.32 22.81
C ILE A 216 -20.28 10.04 22.85
N THR A 217 -20.20 11.36 22.95
CA THR A 217 -21.29 12.31 23.00
C THR A 217 -20.95 13.54 22.15
N SER A 218 -21.93 14.39 21.85
CA SER A 218 -21.67 15.61 21.08
C SER A 218 -20.70 16.57 21.79
N SER A 219 -20.57 16.50 23.12
CA SER A 219 -19.62 17.30 23.90
C SER A 219 -18.15 16.89 23.73
N ASP A 220 -17.88 15.70 23.19
CA ASP A 220 -16.50 15.28 22.90
C ASP A 220 -15.91 15.98 21.66
N PHE A 221 -16.73 16.77 20.97
CA PHE A 221 -16.34 17.51 19.77
C PHE A 221 -16.31 19.01 20.01
N SER A 222 -15.55 19.72 19.17
CA SER A 222 -15.57 21.18 19.15
C SER A 222 -16.98 21.69 18.80
N PRO A 223 -17.51 22.72 19.49
CA PRO A 223 -18.82 23.30 19.18
C PRO A 223 -18.95 23.84 17.76
N LEU A 224 -17.83 24.10 17.07
CA LEU A 224 -17.80 24.61 15.70
C LEU A 224 -17.78 23.48 14.65
N ILE A 225 -17.73 22.21 15.06
CA ILE A 225 -17.68 21.10 14.11
C ILE A 225 -19.03 20.95 13.42
N LYS A 226 -19.01 20.79 12.10
CA LYS A 226 -20.17 20.33 11.33
C LYS A 226 -20.23 18.82 11.42
N PHE A 227 -21.41 18.26 11.68
CA PHE A 227 -21.59 16.81 11.68
C PHE A 227 -21.94 16.29 10.28
N HIS A 228 -21.41 15.12 9.93
CA HIS A 228 -21.84 14.39 8.73
C HIS A 228 -23.31 13.95 8.89
N PRO A 229 -24.13 13.89 7.83
CA PRO A 229 -25.54 13.50 7.91
C PRO A 229 -25.80 12.14 8.58
N ILE A 230 -24.86 11.20 8.44
CA ILE A 230 -24.94 9.88 9.11
C ILE A 230 -24.97 9.98 10.64
N LEU A 231 -24.53 11.10 11.23
CA LEU A 231 -24.49 11.33 12.68
C LEU A 231 -25.63 12.21 13.18
N TYR A 232 -26.56 12.62 12.31
CA TYR A 232 -27.60 13.59 12.67
C TYR A 232 -28.52 13.08 13.75
N ASP A 233 -28.83 11.78 13.77
CA ASP A 233 -29.55 11.13 14.87
C ASP A 233 -28.84 11.30 16.23
N HIS A 234 -27.53 11.48 16.28
CA HIS A 234 -26.80 11.62 17.55
C HIS A 234 -26.59 13.06 18.01
N VAL A 235 -26.85 14.07 17.17
CA VAL A 235 -26.55 15.48 17.48
C VAL A 235 -27.80 16.37 17.49
N HIS A 236 -27.77 17.47 18.25
CA HIS A 236 -28.95 18.29 18.57
C HIS A 236 -29.70 18.92 17.37
N VAL A 237 -29.10 18.97 16.18
CA VAL A 237 -29.81 19.30 14.93
C VAL A 237 -30.99 18.34 14.69
N SER A 238 -30.94 17.13 15.27
CA SER A 238 -32.05 16.17 15.27
C SER A 238 -33.30 16.59 16.01
N LYS A 239 -33.31 17.53 16.98
CA LYS A 239 -34.60 17.84 17.65
C LYS A 239 -35.63 18.48 16.69
N ILE A 240 -35.16 19.11 15.62
CA ILE A 240 -35.98 19.70 14.57
C ILE A 240 -36.29 18.66 13.47
N ILE A 241 -35.30 17.81 13.11
CA ILE A 241 -35.45 16.78 12.07
C ILE A 241 -36.26 15.55 12.58
N ARG A 242 -36.01 15.07 13.80
CA ARG A 242 -36.76 13.97 14.46
C ARG A 242 -38.21 14.30 14.73
N LYS A 243 -38.56 15.59 14.89
CA LYS A 243 -39.97 15.99 15.03
C LYS A 243 -40.78 15.73 13.76
N ASN A 244 -40.12 15.50 12.62
CA ASN A 244 -40.73 15.37 11.29
C ASN A 244 -40.45 14.04 10.59
N LEU A 245 -39.81 13.05 11.25
CA LEU A 245 -39.54 11.72 10.69
C LEU A 245 -40.31 10.65 11.45
N ALA A 246 -40.90 9.69 10.74
CA ALA A 246 -41.60 8.57 11.38
C ALA A 246 -40.59 7.65 12.10
N GLU A 247 -41.02 6.93 13.14
CA GLU A 247 -40.15 5.96 13.86
C GLU A 247 -39.53 4.90 12.92
N ASN A 248 -40.26 4.52 11.87
CA ASN A 248 -39.79 3.60 10.83
C ASN A 248 -38.59 4.16 10.05
N ASP A 249 -38.52 5.48 9.83
CA ASP A 249 -37.41 6.11 9.09
C ASP A 249 -36.11 6.11 9.93
N ILE A 250 -36.24 6.21 11.26
CA ILE A 250 -35.10 6.17 12.18
C ILE A 250 -34.53 4.76 12.30
N ASN A 251 -35.38 3.74 12.40
CA ASN A 251 -34.93 2.35 12.44
C ASN A 251 -34.24 1.96 11.13
N LEU A 252 -34.78 2.39 10.00
CA LEU A 252 -34.18 2.15 8.69
C LEU A 252 -32.85 2.89 8.53
N HIS A 253 -32.76 4.14 9.00
CA HIS A 253 -31.51 4.90 9.05
C HIS A 253 -30.43 4.14 9.84
N LYS A 254 -30.74 3.69 11.07
CA LYS A 254 -29.81 2.90 11.91
C LYS A 254 -29.35 1.64 11.21
N GLN A 255 -30.26 0.91 10.57
CA GLN A 255 -29.94 -0.29 9.81
C GLN A 255 -28.96 0.01 8.66
N TYR A 256 -29.16 1.09 7.91
CA TYR A 256 -28.24 1.48 6.84
C TYR A 256 -26.90 1.98 7.36
N CYS A 257 -26.86 2.67 8.50
CA CYS A 257 -25.60 3.06 9.16
C CYS A 257 -24.78 1.84 9.60
N GLU A 258 -25.44 0.82 10.12
CA GLU A 258 -24.82 -0.43 10.54
C GLU A 258 -24.29 -1.25 9.35
N LEU A 259 -25.10 -1.39 8.30
CA LEU A 259 -24.70 -2.10 7.09
C LEU A 259 -23.61 -1.36 6.30
N GLY A 260 -23.64 -0.03 6.32
CA GLY A 260 -22.76 0.81 5.53
C GLY A 260 -23.09 0.83 4.03
N TYR A 261 -24.35 0.54 3.66
CA TYR A 261 -24.92 0.66 2.32
C TYR A 261 -26.46 0.52 2.38
N ILE A 262 -27.14 0.81 1.26
CA ILE A 262 -28.61 0.77 1.14
C ILE A 262 -29.07 -0.60 0.61
N LEU A 263 -30.02 -1.24 1.33
CA LEU A 263 -30.56 -2.58 1.03
C LEU A 263 -31.57 -2.69 -0.13
N ASN A 264 -31.97 -1.59 -0.75
CA ASN A 264 -32.99 -1.60 -1.79
C ASN A 264 -32.44 -1.11 -3.14
N THR A 265 -31.23 -1.55 -3.50
CA THR A 265 -30.58 -1.17 -4.75
C THR A 265 -30.25 -2.40 -5.58
N GLU A 266 -30.29 -2.26 -6.90
CA GLU A 266 -29.84 -3.29 -7.85
C GLU A 266 -28.37 -3.71 -7.63
N LEU A 267 -27.59 -2.87 -6.94
CA LEU A 267 -26.20 -3.09 -6.59
C LEU A 267 -26.00 -4.25 -5.59
N ILE A 268 -27.03 -4.68 -4.88
CA ILE A 268 -26.91 -5.77 -3.89
C ILE A 268 -26.67 -7.11 -4.56
N ALA A 269 -27.29 -7.34 -5.72
CA ALA A 269 -27.02 -8.53 -6.51
C ALA A 269 -25.53 -8.59 -6.88
N LEU A 270 -24.95 -7.45 -7.26
CA LEU A 270 -23.52 -7.35 -7.53
C LEU A 270 -22.68 -7.54 -6.25
N ARG A 271 -23.03 -6.89 -5.14
CA ARG A 271 -22.28 -7.01 -3.87
C ARG A 271 -22.22 -8.45 -3.35
N ASN A 272 -23.27 -9.22 -3.58
CA ASN A 272 -23.40 -10.63 -3.15
C ASN A 272 -22.98 -11.65 -4.22
N ASP A 273 -22.53 -11.20 -5.39
CA ASP A 273 -22.26 -12.05 -6.57
C ASP A 273 -23.45 -12.94 -6.98
N ASP A 274 -24.68 -12.43 -6.80
CA ASP A 274 -25.93 -13.06 -7.20
C ASP A 274 -26.23 -12.73 -8.66
N VAL A 275 -25.61 -13.49 -9.55
CA VAL A 275 -25.71 -13.32 -11.00
C VAL A 275 -27.14 -13.55 -11.51
N ASP A 276 -27.92 -14.44 -10.87
CA ASP A 276 -29.28 -14.75 -11.30
C ASP A 276 -30.22 -13.57 -11.00
N ALA A 277 -30.11 -12.99 -9.80
CA ALA A 277 -30.84 -11.76 -9.47
C ALA A 277 -30.44 -10.60 -10.38
N PHE A 278 -29.15 -10.43 -10.66
CA PHE A 278 -28.67 -9.37 -11.54
C PHE A 278 -29.17 -9.55 -12.99
N GLN A 279 -29.11 -10.76 -13.53
CA GLN A 279 -29.67 -11.10 -14.85
C GLN A 279 -31.16 -10.80 -14.93
N SER A 280 -31.92 -11.17 -13.90
CA SER A 280 -33.34 -10.86 -13.81
C SER A 280 -33.60 -9.34 -13.86
N ILE A 281 -32.81 -8.55 -13.12
CA ILE A 281 -32.91 -7.08 -13.13
C ILE A 281 -32.63 -6.51 -14.53
N VAL A 282 -31.56 -6.98 -15.19
CA VAL A 282 -31.18 -6.55 -16.54
C VAL A 282 -32.29 -6.90 -17.55
N ASN A 283 -32.76 -8.14 -17.55
CA ASN A 283 -33.71 -8.64 -18.53
C ASN A 283 -35.10 -8.01 -18.38
N ASN A 284 -35.50 -7.68 -17.14
CA ASN A 284 -36.79 -7.03 -16.87
C ASN A 284 -36.76 -5.51 -17.10
N ASN A 285 -35.61 -4.92 -17.43
CA ASN A 285 -35.47 -3.49 -17.69
C ASN A 285 -35.03 -3.21 -19.13
N PRO A 286 -35.95 -2.91 -20.07
CA PRO A 286 -35.63 -2.67 -21.48
C PRO A 286 -34.78 -1.41 -21.72
N LYS A 287 -34.61 -0.54 -20.72
CA LYS A 287 -33.77 0.67 -20.77
C LYS A 287 -32.54 0.54 -19.87
N PHE A 288 -32.15 -0.69 -19.52
CA PHE A 288 -30.98 -0.92 -18.68
C PHE A 288 -29.72 -0.40 -19.38
N ASP A 289 -29.00 0.49 -18.71
CA ASP A 289 -27.71 1.00 -19.15
C ASP A 289 -26.62 0.42 -18.26
N ILE A 290 -25.78 -0.46 -18.82
CA ILE A 290 -24.68 -1.09 -18.09
C ILE A 290 -23.60 -0.10 -17.65
N ASN A 291 -23.49 1.04 -18.34
CA ASN A 291 -22.55 2.11 -18.03
C ASN A 291 -23.20 3.22 -17.20
N LYS A 292 -24.42 2.99 -16.68
CA LYS A 292 -25.06 3.90 -15.74
C LYS A 292 -24.09 4.18 -14.61
N LYS A 293 -23.89 5.48 -14.38
CA LYS A 293 -23.08 5.98 -13.28
C LYS A 293 -23.92 6.08 -12.01
N HIS A 294 -23.38 5.56 -10.93
CA HIS A 294 -23.96 5.57 -9.59
C HIS A 294 -23.12 6.45 -8.69
N GLU A 295 -23.76 7.36 -7.98
CA GLU A 295 -23.12 8.07 -6.88
C GLU A 295 -23.19 7.23 -5.60
N GLY A 296 -22.16 7.32 -4.78
CA GLY A 296 -22.24 6.84 -3.41
C GLY A 296 -23.27 7.63 -2.59
N GLY A 297 -23.95 6.93 -1.68
CA GLY A 297 -24.90 7.54 -0.76
C GLY A 297 -24.26 7.90 0.58
N ILE A 298 -24.98 8.67 1.41
CA ILE A 298 -24.53 9.03 2.78
C ILE A 298 -24.25 7.81 3.68
N TYR A 299 -24.73 6.64 3.30
CA TYR A 299 -24.53 5.37 3.99
C TYR A 299 -23.40 4.54 3.41
N GLU A 300 -22.94 4.77 2.18
CA GLU A 300 -21.87 3.99 1.58
C GLU A 300 -20.57 4.22 2.36
N ARG A 301 -20.15 3.18 3.09
CA ARG A 301 -19.01 3.26 4.00
C ARG A 301 -17.68 3.31 3.25
N ILE A 302 -17.63 2.76 2.04
CA ILE A 302 -16.40 2.64 1.27
C ILE A 302 -16.05 3.97 0.62
N SER A 303 -14.94 4.58 1.04
CA SER A 303 -14.48 5.87 0.52
C SER A 303 -14.27 5.86 -1.00
N LEU A 304 -13.82 4.76 -1.60
CA LEU A 304 -13.65 4.66 -3.06
C LEU A 304 -14.97 4.77 -3.83
N LEU A 305 -16.07 4.26 -3.26
CA LEU A 305 -17.40 4.27 -3.86
C LEU A 305 -18.15 5.56 -3.57
N ASN A 306 -17.80 6.27 -2.49
CA ASN A 306 -18.41 7.56 -2.17
C ASN A 306 -17.66 8.76 -2.77
N SER A 307 -16.36 8.62 -3.06
CA SER A 307 -15.54 9.73 -3.58
C SER A 307 -15.75 10.07 -5.05
N LYS A 308 -16.43 9.20 -5.82
CA LYS A 308 -16.74 9.42 -7.23
C LYS A 308 -17.87 8.52 -7.70
N GLU A 309 -18.44 8.87 -8.84
CA GLU A 309 -19.35 7.99 -9.57
C GLU A 309 -18.68 6.67 -9.97
N PHE A 310 -19.45 5.58 -9.98
CA PHE A 310 -19.00 4.27 -10.44
C PHE A 310 -20.04 3.55 -11.30
N THR A 311 -19.61 2.62 -12.14
CA THR A 311 -20.48 1.76 -12.98
C THR A 311 -20.73 0.40 -12.34
N TYR A 312 -21.68 -0.37 -12.88
CA TYR A 312 -21.95 -1.74 -12.42
C TYR A 312 -20.72 -2.65 -12.49
N ILE A 313 -19.92 -2.56 -13.57
CA ILE A 313 -18.73 -3.39 -13.69
C ILE A 313 -17.66 -3.02 -12.66
N GLN A 314 -17.46 -1.73 -12.41
CA GLN A 314 -16.55 -1.24 -11.36
C GLN A 314 -17.00 -1.70 -9.97
N TYR A 315 -18.30 -1.63 -9.68
CA TYR A 315 -18.86 -2.12 -8.42
C TYR A 315 -18.66 -3.63 -8.25
N SER A 316 -18.92 -4.41 -9.31
CA SER A 316 -18.71 -5.86 -9.30
C SER A 316 -17.24 -6.24 -9.10
N ALA A 317 -16.31 -5.49 -9.71
CA ALA A 317 -14.88 -5.68 -9.54
C ALA A 317 -14.44 -5.42 -8.09
N TYR A 318 -14.95 -4.34 -7.48
CA TYR A 318 -14.64 -3.98 -6.10
C TYR A 318 -15.14 -5.01 -5.08
N PHE A 319 -16.34 -5.56 -5.27
CA PHE A 319 -16.88 -6.59 -4.38
C PHE A 319 -16.44 -8.00 -4.73
N SER A 320 -15.50 -8.16 -5.67
CA SER A 320 -15.00 -9.47 -6.09
C SER A 320 -16.09 -10.39 -6.64
N ALA A 321 -17.12 -9.81 -7.23
CA ALA A 321 -18.31 -10.48 -7.75
C ALA A 321 -18.01 -11.08 -9.13
N ILE A 322 -17.26 -12.18 -9.13
CA ILE A 322 -16.68 -12.77 -10.34
C ILE A 322 -17.76 -13.27 -11.31
N LYS A 323 -18.88 -13.81 -10.83
CA LYS A 323 -19.96 -14.30 -11.71
C LYS A 323 -20.66 -13.14 -12.40
N CYS A 324 -21.01 -12.10 -11.63
CA CYS A 324 -21.59 -10.87 -12.16
C CYS A 324 -20.63 -10.17 -13.13
N PHE A 325 -19.34 -10.06 -12.78
CA PHE A 325 -18.32 -9.45 -13.63
C PHE A 325 -18.20 -10.18 -14.97
N LYS A 326 -18.08 -11.52 -14.94
CA LYS A 326 -18.05 -12.36 -16.15
C LYS A 326 -19.31 -12.22 -16.99
N TYR A 327 -20.48 -12.18 -16.36
CA TYR A 327 -21.73 -11.94 -17.07
C TYR A 327 -21.70 -10.60 -17.83
N ILE A 328 -21.24 -9.53 -17.18
CA ILE A 328 -21.19 -8.20 -17.80
C ILE A 328 -20.26 -8.21 -19.02
N ILE A 329 -19.01 -8.66 -18.89
CA ILE A 329 -18.05 -8.62 -20.01
C ILE A 329 -18.45 -9.49 -21.20
N ASN A 330 -19.23 -10.56 -20.98
CA ASN A 330 -19.63 -11.49 -22.04
C ASN A 330 -20.91 -11.07 -22.77
N ASN A 331 -21.78 -10.28 -22.14
CA ASN A 331 -23.12 -9.98 -22.68
C ASN A 331 -23.27 -8.53 -23.17
N PHE A 332 -22.36 -7.64 -22.81
CA PHE A 332 -22.43 -6.23 -23.21
C PHE A 332 -21.26 -5.84 -24.11
N GLN A 333 -21.57 -5.30 -25.29
CA GLN A 333 -20.56 -4.94 -26.29
C GLN A 333 -19.82 -3.64 -25.96
N TYR A 334 -20.50 -2.68 -25.32
CA TYR A 334 -19.95 -1.36 -25.00
C TYR A 334 -19.86 -1.20 -23.49
N ILE A 335 -18.65 -1.38 -22.96
CA ILE A 335 -18.33 -1.21 -21.53
C ILE A 335 -17.31 -0.09 -21.39
N ASP A 336 -17.61 0.88 -20.54
CA ASP A 336 -16.64 1.90 -20.13
C ASP A 336 -15.54 1.25 -19.29
N LYS A 337 -14.32 1.21 -19.85
CA LYS A 337 -13.15 0.59 -19.22
C LYS A 337 -12.42 1.51 -18.25
N SER A 338 -12.85 2.76 -18.11
CA SER A 338 -12.21 3.71 -17.20
C SER A 338 -12.16 3.14 -15.78
N ASP A 339 -10.99 3.24 -15.14
CA ASP A 339 -10.74 2.84 -13.75
C ASP A 339 -11.12 1.41 -13.32
N ILE A 340 -11.62 0.51 -14.19
CA ILE A 340 -12.04 -0.85 -13.78
C ILE A 340 -10.91 -1.56 -13.05
N MET A 341 -9.68 -1.45 -13.55
CA MET A 341 -8.49 -2.05 -12.95
C MET A 341 -8.26 -1.56 -11.51
N VAL A 342 -8.52 -0.28 -11.22
CA VAL A 342 -8.41 0.27 -9.86
C VAL A 342 -9.41 -0.40 -8.92
N TYR A 343 -10.65 -0.59 -9.37
CA TYR A 343 -11.67 -1.29 -8.59
C TYR A 343 -11.38 -2.78 -8.44
N ALA A 344 -10.84 -3.44 -9.47
CA ALA A 344 -10.44 -4.85 -9.42
C ALA A 344 -9.31 -5.09 -8.42
N ILE A 345 -8.34 -4.17 -8.36
CA ILE A 345 -7.24 -4.23 -7.39
C ILE A 345 -7.73 -3.96 -5.98
N ALA A 346 -8.57 -2.95 -5.79
CA ALA A 346 -9.24 -2.73 -4.53
C ALA A 346 -10.12 -3.95 -4.16
N GLY A 347 -10.65 -4.65 -5.17
CA GLY A 347 -11.29 -5.96 -5.17
C GLY A 347 -10.46 -7.05 -4.51
N GLY A 348 -9.19 -7.15 -4.88
CA GLY A 348 -8.30 -8.19 -4.40
C GLY A 348 -8.67 -9.59 -4.92
N ASN A 349 -9.43 -9.69 -6.02
CA ASN A 349 -9.69 -10.95 -6.71
C ASN A 349 -8.72 -11.06 -7.91
N PRO A 350 -7.71 -11.96 -7.86
CA PRO A 350 -6.73 -12.11 -8.93
C PRO A 350 -7.36 -12.45 -10.29
N GLU A 351 -8.43 -13.25 -10.29
CA GLU A 351 -9.12 -13.62 -11.53
C GLU A 351 -9.76 -12.42 -12.20
N ILE A 352 -10.42 -11.52 -11.44
CA ILE A 352 -10.96 -10.28 -11.99
C ILE A 352 -9.84 -9.39 -12.54
N VAL A 353 -8.70 -9.31 -11.85
CA VAL A 353 -7.55 -8.52 -12.31
C VAL A 353 -7.01 -9.06 -13.64
N HIS A 354 -6.85 -10.37 -13.78
CA HIS A 354 -6.47 -11.00 -15.04
C HIS A 354 -7.50 -10.73 -16.15
N LEU A 355 -8.79 -10.88 -15.85
CA LEU A 355 -9.85 -10.56 -16.81
C LEU A 355 -9.82 -9.09 -17.24
N CYS A 356 -9.56 -8.15 -16.32
CA CYS A 356 -9.40 -6.74 -16.66
C CYS A 356 -8.22 -6.52 -17.60
N LYS A 357 -7.12 -7.25 -17.40
CA LYS A 357 -5.94 -7.16 -18.26
C LYS A 357 -6.24 -7.68 -19.66
N ASP A 358 -6.86 -8.85 -19.77
CA ASP A 358 -7.28 -9.44 -21.05
C ASP A 358 -8.32 -8.56 -21.76
N PHE A 359 -9.17 -7.89 -20.98
CA PHE A 359 -10.14 -6.92 -21.48
C PHE A 359 -9.51 -5.59 -21.90
N GLY A 360 -8.19 -5.39 -21.74
CA GLY A 360 -7.46 -4.21 -22.19
C GLY A 360 -7.62 -2.98 -21.28
N CYS A 361 -7.84 -3.18 -19.98
CA CYS A 361 -7.85 -2.10 -18.99
C CYS A 361 -6.43 -1.56 -18.72
N GLU A 362 -6.33 -0.26 -18.43
CA GLU A 362 -5.05 0.39 -18.11
C GLU A 362 -4.53 -0.03 -16.73
N THR A 363 -3.21 -0.25 -16.63
CA THR A 363 -2.51 -0.67 -15.40
C THR A 363 -1.71 0.44 -14.73
N THR A 364 -1.76 1.67 -15.23
CA THR A 364 -1.02 2.80 -14.65
C THR A 364 -1.54 3.17 -13.27
N GLY A 365 -0.64 3.35 -12.30
CA GLY A 365 -1.00 3.76 -10.92
C GLY A 365 -1.66 2.66 -10.09
N THR A 366 -1.64 1.43 -10.57
CA THR A 366 -2.21 0.25 -9.92
C THR A 366 -1.40 -0.21 -8.72
N LEU A 367 -0.08 -0.01 -8.74
CA LEU A 367 0.79 -0.44 -7.65
C LEU A 367 0.46 0.28 -6.35
N ILE A 368 0.35 1.62 -6.37
CA ILE A 368 -0.01 2.39 -5.17
C ILE A 368 -1.38 2.00 -4.64
N LYS A 369 -2.34 1.74 -5.53
CA LYS A 369 -3.66 1.25 -5.11
C LYS A 369 -3.57 -0.12 -4.45
N SER A 370 -2.80 -1.05 -5.01
CA SER A 370 -2.62 -2.38 -4.40
C SER A 370 -1.95 -2.32 -3.02
N ILE A 371 -1.04 -1.37 -2.80
CA ILE A 371 -0.45 -1.07 -1.49
C ILE A 371 -1.54 -0.60 -0.51
N ASN A 372 -2.32 0.41 -0.89
CA ASN A 372 -3.32 1.01 -0.01
C ASN A 372 -4.47 0.05 0.35
N TYR A 373 -4.72 -0.96 -0.48
CA TYR A 373 -5.71 -2.03 -0.22
C TYR A 373 -5.11 -3.32 0.35
N HIS A 374 -3.85 -3.32 0.78
CA HIS A 374 -3.18 -4.51 1.35
C HIS A 374 -3.26 -5.75 0.45
N SER A 375 -3.30 -5.56 -0.87
CA SER A 375 -3.39 -6.65 -1.84
C SER A 375 -1.99 -7.18 -2.16
N HIS A 376 -1.36 -7.84 -1.19
CA HIS A 376 0.06 -8.21 -1.25
C HIS A 376 0.43 -9.07 -2.47
N GLU A 377 -0.43 -10.01 -2.85
CA GLU A 377 -0.23 -10.86 -4.02
C GLU A 377 -0.25 -10.02 -5.31
N LEU A 378 -1.17 -9.06 -5.40
CA LEU A 378 -1.26 -8.15 -6.55
C LEU A 378 -0.07 -7.19 -6.60
N VAL A 379 0.44 -6.73 -5.46
CA VAL A 379 1.69 -5.93 -5.41
C VAL A 379 2.83 -6.69 -6.07
N ASN A 380 3.03 -7.96 -5.68
CA ASN A 380 4.08 -8.79 -6.26
C ASN A 380 3.85 -9.03 -7.74
N TRP A 381 2.63 -9.42 -8.12
CA TRP A 381 2.26 -9.67 -9.50
C TRP A 381 2.50 -8.45 -10.41
N ILE A 382 2.13 -7.24 -9.95
CA ILE A 382 2.35 -5.99 -10.70
C ILE A 382 3.85 -5.73 -10.89
N ILE A 383 4.66 -5.93 -9.85
CA ILE A 383 6.10 -5.68 -9.88
C ILE A 383 6.81 -6.70 -10.78
N GLU A 384 6.58 -7.99 -10.56
CA GLU A 384 7.22 -9.10 -11.28
C GLU A 384 6.96 -9.02 -12.80
N ASN A 385 5.76 -8.60 -13.19
CA ASN A 385 5.37 -8.48 -14.60
C ASN A 385 5.59 -7.07 -15.18
N GLN A 386 6.13 -6.13 -14.39
CA GLN A 386 6.38 -4.74 -14.79
C GLN A 386 5.12 -4.04 -15.36
N TYR A 387 3.95 -4.36 -14.82
CA TYR A 387 2.68 -3.77 -15.29
C TYR A 387 2.47 -2.32 -14.85
N ASP A 388 3.23 -1.89 -13.84
CA ASP A 388 3.30 -0.51 -13.39
C ASP A 388 4.74 -0.19 -12.99
N LYS A 389 5.11 1.09 -13.05
CA LYS A 389 6.41 1.53 -12.52
C LYS A 389 6.34 1.56 -11.01
N ILE A 390 7.43 1.29 -10.31
CA ILE A 390 7.51 1.52 -8.86
C ILE A 390 7.66 3.03 -8.61
N PRO A 391 6.65 3.75 -8.09
CA PRO A 391 6.80 5.18 -7.88
C PRO A 391 7.76 5.46 -6.72
N PRO A 392 8.50 6.59 -6.73
CA PRO A 392 9.44 6.93 -5.66
C PRO A 392 8.80 7.01 -4.26
N ASN A 393 7.50 7.32 -4.17
CA ASN A 393 6.75 7.40 -2.92
C ASN A 393 6.17 6.06 -2.44
N SER A 394 6.36 4.94 -3.15
CA SER A 394 5.78 3.62 -2.79
C SER A 394 6.06 3.20 -1.35
N ILE A 395 7.26 3.52 -0.85
CA ILE A 395 7.66 3.17 0.50
C ILE A 395 6.89 4.01 1.53
N ASN A 396 6.71 5.30 1.27
CA ASN A 396 5.90 6.17 2.13
C ASN A 396 4.45 5.68 2.16
N GLU A 397 3.89 5.30 1.01
CA GLU A 397 2.54 4.73 0.91
C GLU A 397 2.41 3.45 1.75
N CYS A 398 3.42 2.57 1.76
CA CYS A 398 3.42 1.38 2.62
C CYS A 398 3.42 1.74 4.13
N ILE A 399 4.18 2.76 4.53
CA ILE A 399 4.24 3.21 5.93
C ILE A 399 2.92 3.88 6.32
N GLU A 400 2.39 4.75 5.47
CA GLU A 400 1.15 5.46 5.67
C GLU A 400 -0.06 4.52 5.75
N SER A 401 -0.10 3.47 4.93
CA SER A 401 -1.11 2.41 4.99
C SER A 401 -0.84 1.35 6.07
N SER A 402 0.33 1.36 6.73
CA SER A 402 0.76 0.25 7.61
C SER A 402 0.81 -1.11 6.90
N ASN A 403 1.11 -1.10 5.59
CA ASN A 403 1.30 -2.28 4.76
C ASN A 403 2.76 -2.76 4.81
N PHE A 404 3.10 -3.45 5.89
CA PHE A 404 4.47 -3.90 6.18
C PHE A 404 4.88 -5.13 5.36
N ILE A 405 3.92 -5.92 4.91
CA ILE A 405 4.17 -7.04 3.99
C ILE A 405 4.62 -6.48 2.64
N SER A 406 3.88 -5.55 2.05
CA SER A 406 4.28 -4.91 0.79
C SER A 406 5.51 -4.02 0.97
N LEU A 407 5.69 -3.38 2.14
CA LEU A 407 6.95 -2.69 2.46
C LEU A 407 8.15 -3.61 2.30
N LYS A 408 8.10 -4.83 2.84
CA LYS A 408 9.17 -5.81 2.68
C LYS A 408 9.42 -6.10 1.21
N ASN A 409 8.36 -6.43 0.46
CA ASN A 409 8.49 -6.84 -0.94
C ASN A 409 9.03 -5.67 -1.78
N ILE A 410 8.48 -4.46 -1.63
CA ILE A 410 8.96 -3.27 -2.33
C ILE A 410 10.39 -2.95 -1.95
N LEU A 411 10.81 -3.15 -0.70
CA LEU A 411 12.22 -2.98 -0.37
C LEU A 411 13.08 -4.07 -1.01
N GLN A 412 12.62 -5.32 -1.12
CA GLN A 412 13.36 -6.34 -1.87
C GLN A 412 13.55 -5.97 -3.36
N TYR A 413 12.54 -5.35 -3.99
CA TYR A 413 12.59 -4.95 -5.41
C TYR A 413 13.19 -3.55 -5.67
N ASN A 414 12.97 -2.59 -4.77
CA ASN A 414 13.33 -1.17 -4.87
C ASN A 414 14.53 -0.78 -3.99
N CYS A 415 15.08 -1.69 -3.19
CA CYS A 415 16.43 -1.54 -2.62
C CYS A 415 17.53 -1.74 -3.66
N GLY A 416 17.17 -1.82 -4.94
CA GLY A 416 18.01 -1.41 -6.06
C GLY A 416 19.01 -0.35 -5.68
N PHE A 417 20.22 -0.75 -5.33
CA PHE A 417 21.30 0.20 -5.14
C PHE A 417 21.63 0.69 -6.53
N ASP A 418 21.26 1.93 -6.86
CA ASP A 418 21.83 2.61 -8.01
C ASP A 418 23.34 2.75 -7.74
N ILE A 419 24.14 1.84 -8.30
CA ILE A 419 25.59 2.01 -8.34
C ILE A 419 25.85 3.02 -9.45
N GLU A 420 26.09 4.27 -9.08
CA GLU A 420 26.53 5.29 -10.02
C GLU A 420 28.05 5.16 -10.21
N ILE A 421 28.45 4.77 -11.42
CA ILE A 421 29.87 4.61 -11.75
C ILE A 421 30.39 5.98 -12.20
N ASP A 422 31.02 6.74 -11.28
CA ASP A 422 31.73 7.96 -11.66
C ASP A 422 33.08 7.61 -12.31
N TYR A 423 33.03 7.45 -13.63
CA TYR A 423 34.20 7.15 -14.46
C TYR A 423 35.23 8.29 -14.48
N LYS A 424 34.92 9.51 -14.00
CA LYS A 424 35.87 10.65 -14.02
C LYS A 424 36.88 10.64 -12.88
N ASN A 425 36.56 10.03 -11.75
CA ASN A 425 37.37 10.10 -10.53
C ASN A 425 37.95 8.75 -10.05
N GLU A 426 37.78 7.66 -10.81
CA GLU A 426 38.14 6.28 -10.38
C GLU A 426 37.52 5.85 -9.02
N THR A 427 36.50 6.58 -8.59
CA THR A 427 35.74 6.34 -7.38
C THR A 427 34.39 5.78 -7.78
N PHE A 428 34.15 4.51 -7.43
CA PHE A 428 32.79 4.01 -7.33
C PHE A 428 32.12 4.78 -6.19
N GLY A 429 31.34 5.79 -6.56
CA GLY A 429 30.60 6.60 -5.61
C GLY A 429 29.35 5.82 -5.21
N PHE A 430 29.28 5.41 -3.95
CA PHE A 430 28.03 4.98 -3.36
C PHE A 430 27.17 6.24 -3.19
N ILE A 431 26.36 6.56 -4.20
CA ILE A 431 25.21 7.44 -4.02
C ILE A 431 24.02 6.51 -4.02
N PRO A 432 23.67 5.89 -2.88
CA PRO A 432 22.36 5.28 -2.79
C PRO A 432 21.41 6.47 -2.98
N GLN A 433 20.71 6.52 -4.12
CA GLN A 433 19.51 7.35 -4.20
C GLN A 433 18.56 7.00 -3.02
N ASN A 434 18.75 5.81 -2.44
CA ASN A 434 18.19 5.34 -1.18
C ASN A 434 18.81 5.85 0.13
N MET A 435 19.87 6.69 0.21
CA MET A 435 20.16 7.46 1.45
C MET A 435 19.11 8.56 1.63
N ILE A 436 18.71 9.19 0.51
CA ILE A 436 17.53 10.08 0.47
C ILE A 436 16.29 9.25 0.79
N GLY A 437 16.18 8.03 0.22
CA GLY A 437 15.18 7.03 0.59
C GLY A 437 15.12 6.75 2.10
N LEU A 438 16.19 6.27 2.73
CA LEU A 438 16.26 5.95 4.16
C LEU A 438 15.98 7.16 5.07
N ASN A 439 16.39 8.36 4.66
CA ASN A 439 16.00 9.58 5.37
C ASN A 439 14.51 9.85 5.21
N ASN A 440 13.93 9.67 4.03
CA ASN A 440 12.49 9.83 3.80
C ASN A 440 11.68 8.74 4.53
N ILE A 441 12.15 7.49 4.54
CA ILE A 441 11.56 6.38 5.29
C ILE A 441 11.64 6.68 6.79
N LEU A 442 12.77 7.21 7.27
CA LEU A 442 12.92 7.60 8.67
C LEU A 442 11.97 8.74 9.02
N THR A 443 11.90 9.79 8.20
CA THR A 443 10.97 10.91 8.37
C THR A 443 9.53 10.40 8.39
N SER A 444 9.14 9.59 7.42
CA SER A 444 7.80 8.99 7.35
C SER A 444 7.54 8.09 8.56
N ALA A 445 8.49 7.27 8.99
CA ALA A 445 8.37 6.44 10.18
C ALA A 445 8.17 7.28 11.45
N ILE A 446 8.87 8.41 11.58
CA ILE A 446 8.71 9.35 12.69
C ILE A 446 7.33 10.03 12.64
N GLU A 447 6.96 10.59 11.48
CA GLU A 447 5.65 11.24 11.27
C GLU A 447 4.48 10.29 11.57
N ASN A 448 4.67 9.01 11.25
CA ASN A 448 3.69 7.95 11.48
C ASN A 448 3.85 7.24 12.84
N GLN A 449 4.76 7.71 13.71
CA GLN A 449 5.00 7.17 15.06
C GLN A 449 5.35 5.68 15.06
N ASN A 450 6.03 5.20 14.01
CA ASN A 450 6.46 3.81 13.85
C ASN A 450 7.86 3.59 14.42
N GLU A 451 7.94 3.47 15.74
CA GLU A 451 9.19 3.27 16.47
C GLU A 451 9.96 2.01 16.06
N LEU A 452 9.26 0.93 15.69
CA LEU A 452 9.88 -0.32 15.27
C LEU A 452 10.59 -0.14 13.92
N LEU A 453 9.99 0.60 13.00
CA LEU A 453 10.61 0.96 11.73
C LEU A 453 11.77 1.95 11.93
N VAL A 454 11.64 2.91 12.84
CA VAL A 454 12.75 3.80 13.22
C VAL A 454 13.93 2.96 13.76
N LYS A 455 13.67 2.02 14.66
CA LYS A 455 14.68 1.12 15.24
C LYS A 455 15.35 0.26 14.16
N LEU A 456 14.56 -0.28 13.22
CA LEU A 456 15.07 -0.99 12.06
C LEU A 456 16.03 -0.13 11.23
N ILE A 457 15.61 1.08 10.86
CA ILE A 457 16.44 2.00 10.05
C ILE A 457 17.72 2.40 10.79
N ILE A 458 17.65 2.61 12.11
CA ILE A 458 18.84 2.95 12.91
C ILE A 458 19.82 1.79 12.99
N ASN A 459 19.32 0.56 13.18
CA ASN A 459 20.16 -0.63 13.20
C ASN A 459 20.88 -0.83 11.87
N VAL A 460 20.17 -0.57 10.77
CA VAL A 460 20.73 -0.56 9.41
C VAL A 460 21.78 0.55 9.25
N LYS A 461 21.51 1.79 9.71
CA LYS A 461 22.46 2.92 9.60
C LYS A 461 23.73 2.78 10.44
N LYS A 462 23.69 2.09 11.59
CA LYS A 462 24.91 1.87 12.43
C LYS A 462 26.01 1.08 11.70
N TYR A 463 25.66 0.34 10.64
CA TYR A 463 26.61 -0.38 9.80
C TYR A 463 27.28 0.53 8.75
N ASP A 464 26.65 1.64 8.37
CA ASP A 464 27.24 2.64 7.49
C ASP A 464 28.14 3.59 8.31
N LYS A 465 29.42 3.23 8.41
CA LYS A 465 30.42 3.82 9.33
C LYS A 465 30.74 5.32 9.13
N LYS A 466 29.95 6.10 8.39
CA LYS A 466 30.17 7.56 8.24
C LYS A 466 28.90 8.37 8.46
N ASN A 467 28.89 9.06 9.60
CA ASN A 467 28.11 10.26 9.97
C ASN A 467 26.67 10.09 10.50
N ASN A 468 26.38 10.95 11.50
CA ASN A 468 25.07 11.34 12.05
C ASN A 468 24.38 10.50 13.15
N ILE A 469 25.13 9.88 14.06
CA ILE A 469 24.54 9.26 15.28
C ILE A 469 23.99 10.33 16.27
N SER A 470 24.53 11.55 16.27
CA SER A 470 24.20 12.60 17.25
C SER A 470 22.82 13.23 17.03
N VAL A 471 22.45 13.51 15.77
CA VAL A 471 21.15 14.12 15.41
C VAL A 471 20.01 13.11 15.60
N LEU A 472 20.26 11.83 15.32
CA LEU A 472 19.31 10.73 15.52
C LEU A 472 18.93 10.54 16.99
N LYS A 473 19.88 10.68 17.93
CA LYS A 473 19.59 10.62 19.37
C LYS A 473 18.67 11.75 19.83
N ILE A 474 18.85 12.96 19.31
CA ILE A 474 18.00 14.11 19.65
C ILE A 474 16.57 13.90 19.13
N ILE A 475 16.43 13.39 17.90
CA ILE A 475 15.13 13.06 17.30
C ILE A 475 14.42 11.93 18.08
N LEU A 476 15.14 10.88 18.46
CA LEU A 476 14.58 9.79 19.28
C LEU A 476 14.05 10.31 20.62
N ILE A 477 14.83 11.13 21.33
CA ILE A 477 14.41 11.72 22.62
C ILE A 477 13.19 12.64 22.45
N GLN A 478 13.09 13.35 21.32
CA GLN A 478 12.02 14.31 21.07
C GLN A 478 10.70 13.64 20.63
N PHE A 479 10.75 12.54 19.87
CA PHE A 479 9.56 11.87 19.33
C PHE A 479 9.17 10.58 20.08
N PHE A 480 10.11 9.95 20.78
CA PHE A 480 9.90 8.72 21.55
C PHE A 480 10.57 8.86 22.93
N PRO A 481 9.92 9.51 23.91
CA PRO A 481 10.52 9.84 25.22
C PRO A 481 10.96 8.63 26.05
N SER A 482 10.57 7.41 25.65
CA SER A 482 10.94 6.14 26.27
C SER A 482 12.29 5.58 25.82
N TYR A 483 13.00 6.24 24.89
CA TYR A 483 14.27 5.78 24.30
C TYR A 483 15.52 6.54 24.75
#